data_AF-A0A535BA29-F1
#
_entry.id   AF-A0A535BA29-F1
#
_cell.length_a   1.000
_cell.length_b   1.000
_cell.length_c   1.000
_cell.angle_alpha   90.00
_cell.angle_beta   90.00
_cell.angle_gamma   90.00
#
_symmetry.space_group_name_H-M   'P 1'
#
loop_
_entity.id
_entity.type
_entity.pdbx_description
1 polymer ?
#
loop_
_entity_poly.entity_id
_entity_poly.type
_entity_poly.pdbx_seq_one_letter_code
_entity_poly.pdbx_strand_id
1 'polypeptide(L)' 'GTDRLVFSTDYPHGDSKFPNAVESFLQLRMSDDDKRKILWDNCAEFYRMS' A
#
# COMPACT_ATOMS: atom_id res chain seq x y z
N GLY A 1 1.01 8.82 -12.12
CA GLY A 1 -0.11 9.22 -11.25
C GLY A 1 -0.31 8.12 -10.23
N THR A 2 0.47 8.17 -9.16
CA THR A 2 0.47 7.24 -8.02
C THR A 2 1.16 7.87 -6.81
N ASP A 3 1.79 9.04 -6.98
CA ASP A 3 2.72 9.70 -6.05
C ASP A 3 2.08 10.20 -4.75
N ARG A 4 0.77 10.01 -4.56
CA ARG A 4 0.04 10.37 -3.33
C ARG A 4 -0.91 9.27 -2.84
N LEU A 5 -0.79 8.07 -3.38
CA LEU A 5 -1.54 6.90 -2.93
C LEU A 5 -0.72 6.15 -1.89
N VAL A 6 -1.33 5.82 -0.75
CA VAL A 6 -0.72 5.02 0.31
C VAL A 6 -1.56 3.77 0.56
N PHE A 7 -0.91 2.69 0.98
CA PHE A 7 -1.56 1.44 1.35
C PHE A 7 -1.64 1.27 2.87
N SER A 8 -2.78 0.78 3.35
CA SER A 8 -2.99 0.33 4.73
C SER A 8 -3.72 -1.02 4.70
N THR A 9 -3.39 -1.91 5.63
CA THR A 9 -4.11 -3.17 5.81
C THR A 9 -5.42 -3.01 6.59
N ASP A 10 -5.55 -1.89 7.31
CA ASP A 10 -6.69 -1.57 8.18
C ASP A 10 -6.97 -2.63 9.28
N TYR A 11 -5.94 -3.33 9.75
CA TYR A 11 -6.06 -4.27 10.86
C TYR A 11 -6.37 -3.54 12.18
N PRO A 12 -7.24 -4.07 13.07
CA PRO A 12 -7.98 -5.33 12.99
C PRO A 12 -9.44 -5.19 12.54
N HIS A 13 -9.79 -4.17 11.76
CA HIS A 13 -11.18 -3.90 11.41
C HIS A 13 -11.80 -5.07 10.63
N GLY A 14 -13.05 -5.41 10.96
CA GLY A 14 -13.73 -6.61 10.45
C GLY A 14 -14.12 -6.53 8.97
N ASP A 15 -14.16 -5.32 8.42
CA ASP A 15 -14.36 -5.00 7.01
C ASP A 15 -13.04 -4.88 6.23
N SER A 16 -11.89 -5.04 6.90
CA SER A 16 -10.59 -5.09 6.25
C SER A 16 -10.39 -6.39 5.45
N LYS A 17 -9.37 -6.41 4.58
CA LYS A 17 -8.93 -7.62 3.88
C LYS A 17 -7.89 -8.44 4.65
N PHE A 18 -7.62 -8.10 5.91
CA PHE A 18 -6.66 -8.85 6.73
C PHE A 18 -7.11 -10.31 6.93
N PRO A 19 -6.21 -11.33 6.89
CA PRO A 19 -4.75 -11.25 6.75
C PRO A 19 -4.24 -11.12 5.30
N ASN A 20 -5.12 -11.16 4.30
CA ASN A 20 -4.75 -11.26 2.88
C ASN A 20 -4.63 -9.91 2.15
N ALA A 21 -4.62 -8.78 2.87
CA ALA A 21 -4.66 -7.44 2.28
C ALA A 21 -3.45 -7.18 1.37
N VAL A 22 -2.24 -7.57 1.81
CA VAL A 22 -1.00 -7.39 1.03
C VAL A 22 -0.99 -8.29 -0.20
N GLU A 23 -1.32 -9.57 -0.05
CA GLU A 23 -1.39 -10.51 -1.18
C GLU A 23 -2.41 -10.04 -2.23
N SER A 24 -3.58 -9.61 -1.79
CA SER A 24 -4.62 -9.05 -2.66
C SER A 24 -4.13 -7.82 -3.43
N PHE A 25 -3.32 -6.95 -2.80
CA PHE A 25 -2.73 -5.79 -3.46
C PHE A 25 -1.70 -6.19 -4.51
N LEU A 26 -0.84 -7.17 -4.21
CA LEU A 26 0.23 -7.61 -5.12
C LEU A 26 -0.29 -8.25 -6.42
N GLN A 27 -1.52 -8.79 -6.40
CA GLN A 27 -2.21 -9.36 -7.56
C GLN A 27 -2.75 -8.31 -8.54
N LEU A 28 -2.76 -7.02 -8.17
CA LEU A 28 -3.21 -5.95 -9.05
C LEU A 28 -2.27 -5.79 -10.26
N ARG A 29 -2.86 -5.60 -11.45
CA ARG A 29 -2.14 -5.37 -12.71
C ARG A 29 -1.62 -3.94 -12.76
N MET A 30 -0.47 -3.71 -12.15
CA MET A 30 0.25 -2.44 -12.13
C MET A 30 1.77 -2.70 -12.19
N SER A 31 2.54 -1.67 -12.56
CA SER A 31 3.99 -1.76 -12.61
C SER A 31 4.60 -1.98 -11.22
N ASP A 32 5.78 -2.59 -11.14
CA ASP A 32 6.47 -2.76 -9.87
C ASP A 32 6.89 -1.41 -9.24
N ASP A 33 7.16 -0.40 -10.08
CA ASP A 33 7.45 0.95 -9.60
C ASP A 33 6.22 1.61 -8.96
N ASP A 34 5.02 1.42 -9.52
CA ASP A 34 3.79 1.90 -8.90
C ASP A 34 3.49 1.15 -7.59
N LYS A 35 3.71 -0.17 -7.54
CA LYS A 35 3.59 -0.95 -6.30
C LYS A 35 4.54 -0.43 -5.22
N ARG A 36 5.80 -0.17 -5.57
CA ARG A 36 6.82 0.36 -4.63
C ARG A 36 6.39 1.70 -4.05
N LYS A 37 5.93 2.63 -4.89
CA LYS A 37 5.44 3.94 -4.45
C LYS A 37 4.30 3.82 -3.45
N ILE A 38 3.28 3.00 -3.78
CA ILE A 38 2.07 2.87 -2.98
C ILE A 38 2.30 2.11 -1.67
N LEU A 39 3.13 1.05 -1.71
CA LEU A 39 3.43 0.22 -0.54
C LEU A 39 4.45 0.85 0.41
N TRP A 40 5.35 1.72 -0.08
CA TRP A 40 6.44 2.25 0.72
C TRP A 40 6.75 3.72 0.48
N ASP A 41 7.26 4.10 -0.70
CA ASP A 41 7.94 5.41 -0.88
C ASP A 41 7.04 6.59 -0.48
N ASN A 42 5.77 6.57 -0.89
CA ASN A 42 4.80 7.63 -0.56
C ASN A 42 4.47 7.65 0.94
N CYS A 43 4.42 6.48 1.58
CA CYS A 43 4.14 6.36 3.01
C CYS A 43 5.32 6.89 3.83
N ALA A 44 6.55 6.53 3.44
CA ALA A 44 7.78 7.03 4.04
C ALA A 44 7.89 8.56 3.92
N GLU A 45 7.64 9.12 2.73
CA GLU A 45 7.61 10.58 2.53
C GLU A 45 6.53 11.24 3.39
N PHE A 46 5.30 10.71 3.38
CA PHE A 46 4.17 11.27 4.12
C PHE A 46 4.43 11.34 5.63
N TYR A 47 4.98 10.27 6.20
CA TYR A 47 5.33 10.21 7.63
C TYR A 47 6.72 10.78 7.95
N ARG A 48 7.46 11.30 6.95
CA ARG A 48 8.82 11.82 7.09
C ARG A 48 9.77 10.80 7.73
N MET A 49 9.63 9.53 7.33
CA MET A 49 10.55 8.47 7.72
C MET A 49 11.84 8.63 6.91
N SER A 50 12.99 8.67 7.60
CA SER A 50 14.33 8.84 7.03
C SER A 50 15.22 7.65 7.35
#